data_AF-A0A927S1W7-F1
#
_entry.id   AF-A0A927S1W7-F1
#
_cell.length_a   1.000
_cell.length_b   1.000
_cell.length_c   1.000
_cell.angle_alpha   90.00
_cell.angle_beta   90.00
_cell.angle_gamma   90.00
#
_symmetry.space_group_name_H-M   'P 1'
#
loop_
_entity.id
_entity.type
_entity.pdbx_description
1 polymer ?
#
loop_
_entity_poly.entity_id
_entity_poly.type
_entity_poly.pdbx_seq_one_letter_code
_entity_poly.pdbx_strand_id
1 'polypeptide(L)'
;MEKQNLLLFSLQLGDWPYQYKLYFAEAETLTEEDPVIHCFCLHSRKRFFSLELGGIYSITANGIFIREMEKTGRQHMSEEDYLYLLDTRDMIFMNDEERMHVGLDRQDYDPRELYYSLKNAEAIYKYEPTWKERLFRICLKAIEYSISTLIPIGLFLIYIFSMTHMKSSSDSFLAPYVLPIAAASSMPLMFFLMSFLYRLGEALLLNAPTAKYITLKKYFLLWAGMKKAVAIEALNTELIKKAGITTAILFFVGLVILLFV
;
A
#
# COMPACT_ATOMS: atom_id res chain seq x y z
N MET A 1 28.81 -10.72 -11.94
CA MET A 1 29.46 -9.61 -11.21
C MET A 1 29.53 -10.01 -9.76
N GLU A 2 30.70 -9.92 -9.15
CA GLU A 2 30.90 -10.17 -7.72
C GLU A 2 31.07 -8.82 -7.02
N LYS A 3 30.37 -8.63 -5.90
CA LYS A 3 30.51 -7.46 -5.04
C LYS A 3 30.63 -7.93 -3.59
N GLN A 4 31.49 -7.28 -2.83
CA GLN A 4 31.76 -7.58 -1.43
C GLN A 4 31.45 -6.35 -0.57
N ASN A 5 31.35 -6.55 0.75
CA ASN A 5 31.12 -5.48 1.72
C ASN A 5 29.85 -4.64 1.45
N LEU A 6 28.77 -5.31 1.04
CA LEU A 6 27.49 -4.65 0.78
C LEU A 6 26.59 -4.66 2.01
N LEU A 7 26.25 -3.47 2.51
CA LEU A 7 25.38 -3.26 3.66
C LEU A 7 23.91 -3.26 3.22
N LEU A 8 23.12 -4.23 3.67
CA LEU A 8 21.68 -4.27 3.41
C LEU A 8 20.96 -3.26 4.30
N PHE A 9 20.40 -2.21 3.72
CA PHE A 9 19.67 -1.18 4.47
C PHE A 9 18.18 -1.12 4.12
N SER A 10 17.73 -1.70 3.00
CA SER A 10 16.30 -1.75 2.71
C SER A 10 15.87 -2.96 1.88
N LEU A 11 14.60 -3.35 2.05
CA LEU A 11 13.96 -4.44 1.34
C LEU A 11 12.61 -3.97 0.80
N GLN A 12 12.26 -4.40 -0.39
CA GLN A 12 10.98 -4.07 -1.01
C GLN A 12 10.36 -5.28 -1.73
N LEU A 13 9.05 -5.43 -1.57
CA LEU A 13 8.23 -6.33 -2.39
C LEU A 13 7.79 -5.58 -3.65
N GLY A 14 8.19 -6.10 -4.81
CA GLY A 14 7.79 -5.58 -6.12
C GLY A 14 6.93 -6.57 -6.91
N ASP A 15 6.71 -6.25 -8.17
CA ASP A 15 5.99 -7.10 -9.11
C ASP A 15 6.91 -8.12 -9.80
N TRP A 16 6.33 -9.17 -10.37
CA TRP A 16 7.09 -10.15 -11.15
C TRP A 16 7.65 -9.51 -12.44
N PRO A 17 8.92 -9.76 -12.82
CA PRO A 17 9.89 -10.71 -12.27
C PRO A 17 10.76 -10.20 -11.10
N TYR A 18 10.59 -8.94 -10.67
CA TYR A 18 11.39 -8.23 -9.67
C TYR A 18 10.72 -8.21 -8.27
N GLN A 19 10.22 -9.37 -7.83
CA GLN A 19 9.36 -9.46 -6.64
C GLN A 19 10.05 -9.13 -5.33
N TYR A 20 11.35 -9.40 -5.21
CA TYR A 20 12.10 -9.30 -3.96
C TYR A 20 13.31 -8.40 -4.17
N LYS A 21 13.08 -7.09 -4.12
CA LYS A 21 14.13 -6.07 -4.29
C LYS A 21 14.87 -5.85 -2.98
N LEU A 22 16.18 -5.70 -3.09
CA LEU A 22 17.10 -5.46 -1.99
C LEU A 22 17.98 -4.28 -2.33
N TYR A 23 18.12 -3.36 -1.38
CA TYR A 23 18.93 -2.18 -1.54
C TYR A 23 20.15 -2.26 -0.62
N PHE A 24 21.32 -2.19 -1.24
CA PHE A 24 22.60 -2.29 -0.58
C PHE A 24 23.38 -1.00 -0.75
N ALA A 25 24.09 -0.58 0.27
CA ALA A 25 25.12 0.46 0.17
C ALA A 25 26.50 -0.20 0.20
N GLU A 26 27.47 0.34 -0.53
CA GLU A 26 28.87 -0.05 -0.33
C GLU A 26 29.35 0.48 1.02
N ALA A 27 29.74 -0.43 1.93
CA ALA A 27 30.04 -0.08 3.32
C ALA A 27 31.16 0.97 3.45
N GLU A 28 32.07 1.00 2.47
CA GLU A 28 33.19 1.95 2.40
C GLU A 28 32.73 3.37 2.07
N THR A 29 31.61 3.52 1.36
CA THR A 29 31.07 4.81 0.89
C THR A 29 30.07 5.45 1.85
N LEU A 30 29.81 4.83 3.01
CA LEU A 30 28.81 5.33 3.97
C LEU A 30 29.17 6.68 4.59
N THR A 31 30.46 6.99 4.67
CA THR A 31 30.97 8.27 5.20
C THR A 31 31.14 9.34 4.12
N GLU A 32 30.89 8.99 2.86
CA GLU A 32 31.02 9.91 1.72
C GLU A 32 29.73 10.72 1.54
N GLU A 33 29.84 11.87 0.85
CA GLU A 33 28.68 12.72 0.54
C GLU A 33 27.70 12.07 -0.45
N ASP A 34 28.15 11.08 -1.22
CA ASP A 34 27.36 10.36 -2.23
C ASP A 34 27.55 8.83 -2.08
N PRO A 35 26.82 8.15 -1.18
CA PRO A 35 26.98 6.72 -0.97
C PRO A 35 26.55 5.93 -2.21
N VAL A 36 27.33 4.91 -2.56
CA VAL A 36 27.04 4.09 -3.75
C VAL A 36 25.99 3.04 -3.39
N ILE A 37 24.78 3.23 -3.91
CA ILE A 37 23.63 2.35 -3.67
C ILE A 37 23.39 1.41 -4.85
N HIS A 38 23.22 0.12 -4.55
CA HIS A 38 22.89 -0.95 -5.50
C HIS A 38 21.50 -1.51 -5.23
N CYS A 39 20.75 -1.78 -6.30
CA CYS A 39 19.50 -2.52 -6.26
C CYS A 39 19.67 -3.90 -6.90
N PHE A 40 19.40 -4.95 -6.11
CA PHE A 40 19.40 -6.34 -6.58
C PHE A 40 18.07 -7.02 -6.31
N CYS A 41 17.80 -8.10 -7.04
CA CYS A 41 16.59 -8.90 -6.94
C CYS A 41 16.91 -10.33 -6.53
N LEU A 42 16.09 -10.89 -5.63
CA LEU A 42 16.05 -12.32 -5.34
C LEU A 42 14.85 -12.99 -6.03
N HIS A 43 14.97 -14.28 -6.33
CA HIS A 43 13.82 -15.11 -6.70
C HIS A 43 13.20 -15.84 -5.51
N SER A 44 13.99 -16.11 -4.47
CA SER A 44 13.56 -16.94 -3.35
C SER A 44 12.94 -16.12 -2.24
N ARG A 45 11.63 -16.33 -2.02
CA ARG A 45 10.90 -15.79 -0.87
C ARG A 45 11.55 -16.15 0.46
N LYS A 46 11.95 -17.42 0.62
CA LYS A 46 12.55 -17.91 1.88
C LYS A 46 13.84 -17.17 2.19
N ARG A 47 14.71 -16.97 1.17
CA ARG A 47 15.94 -16.21 1.33
C ARG A 47 15.65 -14.75 1.67
N PHE A 48 14.70 -14.13 0.99
CA PHE A 48 14.33 -12.72 1.24
C PHE A 48 13.96 -12.48 2.70
N PHE A 49 13.08 -13.30 3.27
CA PHE A 49 12.64 -13.14 4.67
C PHE A 49 13.67 -13.58 5.72
N SER A 50 14.76 -14.23 5.32
CA SER A 50 15.86 -14.58 6.23
C SER A 50 16.95 -13.51 6.35
N LEU A 51 16.89 -12.44 5.55
CA LEU A 51 17.90 -11.38 5.57
C LEU A 51 17.71 -10.44 6.75
N GLU A 52 18.78 -9.75 7.12
CA GLU A 52 18.79 -8.82 8.25
C GLU A 52 19.20 -7.42 7.78
N LEU A 53 18.41 -6.41 8.15
CA LEU A 53 18.81 -5.02 8.04
C LEU A 53 20.10 -4.77 8.85
N GLY A 54 21.04 -4.05 8.26
CA GLY A 54 22.39 -3.82 8.81
C GLY A 54 23.36 -4.99 8.60
N GLY A 55 22.93 -6.07 7.95
CA GLY A 55 23.82 -7.18 7.57
C GLY A 55 24.77 -6.78 6.44
N ILE A 56 26.03 -7.22 6.51
CA ILE A 56 27.00 -7.09 5.43
C ILE A 56 27.01 -8.40 4.64
N TYR A 57 26.94 -8.27 3.32
CA TYR A 57 26.84 -9.40 2.40
C TYR A 57 27.89 -9.33 1.29
N SER A 58 28.35 -10.51 0.89
CA SER A 58 29.02 -10.72 -0.39
C SER A 58 28.02 -11.33 -1.37
N ILE A 59 27.95 -10.78 -2.57
CA ILE A 59 26.90 -11.08 -3.56
C ILE A 59 27.54 -11.41 -4.90
N THR A 60 27.12 -12.55 -5.46
CA THR A 60 27.37 -12.91 -6.86
C THR A 60 26.08 -12.77 -7.64
N ALA A 61 26.05 -11.79 -8.56
CA ALA A 61 24.87 -11.44 -9.34
C ALA A 61 25.05 -11.70 -10.84
N ASN A 62 23.95 -12.03 -11.50
CA ASN A 62 23.80 -12.06 -12.96
C ASN A 62 22.86 -10.93 -13.40
N GLY A 63 23.45 -9.83 -13.87
CA GLY A 63 22.73 -8.57 -13.99
C GLY A 63 22.24 -8.13 -12.61
N ILE A 64 20.94 -7.89 -12.50
CA ILE A 64 20.29 -7.47 -11.24
C ILE A 64 19.87 -8.64 -10.34
N PHE A 65 19.94 -9.89 -10.82
CA PHE A 65 19.49 -11.04 -10.03
C PHE A 65 20.64 -11.69 -9.26
N ILE A 66 20.43 -11.87 -7.95
CA ILE A 66 21.37 -12.55 -7.07
C ILE A 66 21.34 -14.06 -7.35
N ARG A 67 22.50 -14.64 -7.67
CA ARG A 67 22.69 -16.09 -7.74
C ARG A 67 23.10 -16.64 -6.38
N GLU A 68 24.14 -16.04 -5.80
CA GLU A 68 24.73 -16.45 -4.53
C GLU A 68 24.90 -15.24 -3.63
N MET A 69 24.74 -15.46 -2.33
CA MET A 69 24.84 -14.41 -1.32
C MET A 69 25.21 -15.04 0.00
N GLU A 70 26.21 -14.47 0.65
CA GLU A 70 26.72 -14.90 1.94
C GLU A 70 26.78 -13.71 2.89
N LYS A 71 26.33 -13.91 4.13
CA LYS A 71 26.42 -12.89 5.17
C LYS A 71 27.83 -12.95 5.77
N THR A 72 28.61 -11.90 5.59
CA THR A 72 29.99 -11.82 6.09
C THR A 72 30.07 -11.13 7.44
N GLY A 73 29.07 -10.31 7.80
CA GLY A 73 29.07 -9.61 9.08
C GLY A 73 27.81 -8.80 9.35
N ARG A 74 27.92 -7.88 10.30
CA ARG A 74 26.89 -6.89 10.63
C ARG A 74 27.57 -5.57 10.97
N GLN A 75 27.06 -4.49 10.43
CA GLN A 75 27.48 -3.14 10.78
C GLN A 75 26.43 -2.51 11.69
N HIS A 76 26.89 -1.80 12.72
CA HIS A 76 26.00 -0.92 13.47
C HIS A 76 25.81 0.37 12.66
N MET A 77 24.58 0.65 12.28
CA MET A 77 24.20 1.82 11.51
C MET A 77 23.50 2.79 12.45
N SER A 78 23.87 4.07 12.40
CA SER A 78 23.13 5.09 13.15
C SER A 78 21.74 5.28 12.53
N GLU A 79 20.83 5.88 13.29
CA GLU A 79 19.51 6.21 12.75
C GLU A 79 19.59 7.26 11.63
N GLU A 80 20.58 8.16 11.71
CA GLU A 80 20.81 9.21 10.72
C GLU A 80 21.33 8.62 9.41
N ASP A 81 22.33 7.74 9.46
CA ASP A 81 22.84 7.04 8.26
C ASP A 81 21.74 6.21 7.60
N TYR A 82 20.92 5.54 8.41
CA TYR A 82 19.81 4.75 7.91
C TYR A 82 18.78 5.59 7.14
N LEU A 83 18.35 6.71 7.72
CA LEU A 83 17.40 7.60 7.08
C LEU A 83 17.99 8.25 5.82
N TYR A 84 19.25 8.66 5.89
CA TYR A 84 19.97 9.21 4.75
C TYR A 84 20.05 8.21 3.59
N LEU A 85 20.38 6.94 3.85
CA LEU A 85 20.39 5.91 2.81
C LEU A 85 19.01 5.64 2.20
N LEU A 86 17.93 5.70 3.00
CA LEU A 86 16.57 5.55 2.47
C LEU A 86 16.19 6.72 1.56
N ASP A 87 16.58 7.94 1.95
CA ASP A 87 16.32 9.16 1.21
C ASP A 87 17.07 9.16 -0.12
N THR A 88 18.38 8.90 -0.09
CA THR A 88 19.22 8.78 -1.28
C THR A 88 18.72 7.67 -2.21
N ARG A 89 18.27 6.54 -1.67
CA ARG A 89 17.66 5.48 -2.48
C ARG A 89 16.42 6.00 -3.21
N ASP A 90 15.50 6.68 -2.53
CA ASP A 90 14.27 7.14 -3.16
C ASP A 90 14.55 8.25 -4.17
N MET A 91 15.56 9.09 -3.93
CA MET A 91 16.04 10.05 -4.94
C MET A 91 16.55 9.38 -6.22
N ILE A 92 17.19 8.21 -6.11
CA ILE A 92 17.75 7.47 -7.26
C ILE A 92 16.71 6.59 -7.96
N PHE A 93 15.87 5.87 -7.21
CA PHE A 93 15.06 4.77 -7.73
C PHE A 93 13.55 5.02 -7.78
N MET A 94 13.03 6.03 -7.07
CA MET A 94 11.62 6.39 -7.12
C MET A 94 11.33 7.27 -8.33
N ASN A 95 10.16 7.10 -8.96
CA ASN A 95 9.75 7.97 -10.05
C ASN A 95 9.35 9.37 -9.56
N ASP A 96 9.43 10.36 -10.45
CA ASP A 96 9.15 11.76 -10.12
C ASP A 96 7.74 11.98 -9.56
N GLU A 97 6.74 11.28 -10.15
CA GLU A 97 5.35 11.38 -9.71
C GLU A 97 5.17 10.91 -8.27
N GLU A 98 5.74 9.76 -7.89
CA GLU A 98 5.68 9.22 -6.53
C GLU A 98 6.45 10.12 -5.56
N ARG A 99 7.64 10.64 -5.93
CA ARG A 99 8.42 11.54 -5.07
C ARG A 99 7.68 12.81 -4.72
N MET A 100 7.14 13.50 -5.73
CA MET A 100 6.30 14.69 -5.53
C MET A 100 5.11 14.37 -4.63
N HIS A 101 4.53 13.19 -4.84
CA HIS A 101 3.32 12.76 -4.16
C HIS A 101 3.57 12.43 -2.68
N VAL A 102 4.64 11.72 -2.34
CA VAL A 102 5.02 11.48 -0.94
C VAL A 102 5.61 12.73 -0.27
N GLY A 103 5.89 13.77 -1.05
CA GLY A 103 6.39 15.06 -0.56
C GLY A 103 7.90 15.07 -0.32
N LEU A 104 8.66 14.23 -1.04
CA LEU A 104 10.12 14.16 -0.93
C LEU A 104 10.78 15.46 -1.42
N ASP A 105 10.21 16.10 -2.44
CA ASP A 105 10.73 17.34 -3.04
C ASP A 105 10.28 18.62 -2.30
N ARG A 106 9.69 18.50 -1.10
CA ARG A 106 9.22 19.67 -0.33
C ARG A 106 10.39 20.39 0.32
N GLN A 107 10.30 21.72 0.40
CA GLN A 107 11.34 22.54 1.02
C GLN A 107 11.49 22.32 2.53
N ASP A 108 10.43 21.87 3.21
CA ASP A 108 10.36 21.58 4.64
C ASP A 108 10.40 20.07 4.94
N TYR A 109 10.91 19.26 4.01
CA TYR A 109 10.99 17.81 4.14
C TYR A 109 11.91 17.36 5.28
N ASP A 110 11.41 16.43 6.11
CA ASP A 110 12.20 15.69 7.11
C ASP A 110 12.02 14.16 6.87
N PRO A 111 13.11 13.41 6.59
CA PRO A 111 13.08 11.95 6.44
C PRO A 111 12.46 11.21 7.63
N ARG A 112 12.56 11.77 8.84
CA ARG A 112 11.98 11.17 10.06
C ARG A 112 10.47 11.15 10.03
N GLU A 113 9.83 12.02 9.26
CA GLU A 113 8.38 12.02 9.08
C GLU A 113 7.95 10.91 8.12
N LEU A 114 8.72 10.70 7.05
CA LEU A 114 8.42 9.75 5.99
C LEU A 114 8.75 8.30 6.34
N TYR A 115 9.88 8.02 7.00
CA TYR A 115 10.36 6.65 7.25
C TYR A 115 10.24 6.20 8.70
N TYR A 116 10.11 4.89 8.92
CA TYR A 116 10.24 4.33 10.27
C TYR A 116 11.68 4.47 10.76
N SER A 117 11.88 4.75 12.06
CA SER A 117 13.20 4.65 12.67
C SER A 117 13.80 3.25 12.51
N LEU A 118 15.13 3.13 12.47
CA LEU A 118 15.82 1.84 12.28
C LEU A 118 15.32 0.76 13.26
N LYS A 119 15.16 1.12 14.54
CA LYS A 119 14.62 0.22 15.57
C LYS A 119 13.21 -0.28 15.24
N ASN A 120 12.34 0.61 14.78
CA ASN A 120 10.97 0.26 14.40
C ASN A 120 10.93 -0.56 13.10
N ALA A 121 11.78 -0.21 12.12
CA ALA A 121 11.94 -0.96 10.88
C ALA A 121 12.38 -2.40 11.17
N GLU A 122 13.40 -2.59 12.01
CA GLU A 122 13.83 -3.92 12.46
C GLU A 122 12.70 -4.68 13.17
N ALA A 123 11.98 -4.03 14.09
CA ALA A 123 10.88 -4.66 14.82
C ALA A 123 9.73 -5.10 13.90
N ILE A 124 9.33 -4.24 12.96
CA ILE A 124 8.27 -4.54 11.97
C ILE A 124 8.71 -5.68 11.05
N TYR A 125 9.95 -5.63 10.56
CA TYR A 125 10.46 -6.62 9.63
C TYR A 125 10.68 -7.99 10.29
N LYS A 126 11.25 -8.04 11.51
CA LYS A 126 11.48 -9.28 12.26
C LYS A 126 10.21 -9.88 12.85
N TYR A 127 9.09 -9.15 12.84
CA TYR A 127 7.83 -9.68 13.36
C TYR A 127 7.37 -10.90 12.53
N GLU A 128 7.32 -12.06 13.19
CA GLU A 128 6.77 -13.29 12.64
C GLU A 128 5.44 -13.63 13.32
N PRO A 129 4.31 -13.53 12.61
CA PRO A 129 3.03 -13.87 13.21
C PRO A 129 2.95 -15.36 13.46
N THR A 130 2.47 -15.71 14.64
CA THR A 130 2.09 -17.08 15.02
C THR A 130 0.96 -17.58 14.12
N TRP A 131 0.80 -18.90 14.03
CA TRP A 131 -0.27 -19.50 13.21
C TRP A 131 -1.68 -18.99 13.63
N LYS A 132 -1.89 -18.75 14.93
CA LYS A 132 -3.15 -18.22 15.48
C LYS A 132 -3.43 -16.81 14.98
N GLU A 133 -2.43 -15.93 15.03
CA GLU A 133 -2.56 -14.55 14.53
C GLU A 133 -2.79 -14.52 13.02
N ARG A 134 -2.15 -15.43 12.27
CA ARG A 134 -2.40 -15.57 10.82
C ARG A 134 -3.85 -15.97 10.55
N LEU A 135 -4.35 -16.99 11.26
CA LEU A 135 -5.73 -17.46 11.09
C LEU A 135 -6.74 -16.37 11.48
N PHE A 136 -6.53 -15.73 12.63
CA PHE A 136 -7.36 -14.62 13.10
C PHE A 136 -7.42 -13.49 12.08
N ARG A 137 -6.28 -13.11 11.50
CA ARG A 137 -6.23 -12.10 10.43
C ARG A 137 -7.00 -12.54 9.18
N ILE A 138 -6.89 -13.80 8.76
CA ILE A 138 -7.63 -14.32 7.60
C ILE A 138 -9.13 -14.20 7.86
N CYS A 139 -9.60 -14.61 9.04
CA CYS A 139 -11.01 -14.50 9.41
C CYS A 139 -11.49 -13.04 9.42
N LEU A 140 -10.73 -12.12 10.05
CA LEU A 140 -11.08 -10.71 10.06
C LEU A 140 -11.10 -10.11 8.66
N LYS A 141 -10.11 -10.42 7.81
CA LYS A 141 -10.07 -9.95 6.41
C LYS A 141 -11.22 -10.50 5.60
N ALA A 142 -11.63 -11.75 5.82
CA ALA A 142 -12.79 -12.33 5.16
C ALA A 142 -14.09 -11.63 5.57
N ILE A 143 -14.26 -11.32 6.86
CA ILE A 143 -15.40 -10.56 7.38
C ILE A 143 -15.41 -9.15 6.78
N GLU A 144 -14.28 -8.44 6.82
CA GLU A 144 -14.11 -7.11 6.25
C GLU A 144 -14.46 -7.09 4.76
N TYR A 145 -13.93 -8.03 3.98
CA TYR A 145 -14.21 -8.16 2.55
C TYR A 145 -15.70 -8.45 2.29
N SER A 146 -16.31 -9.32 3.11
CA SER A 146 -17.73 -9.64 3.00
C SER A 146 -18.60 -8.43 3.31
N ILE A 147 -18.32 -7.69 4.38
CA ILE A 147 -19.06 -6.48 4.77
C ILE A 147 -18.90 -5.39 3.69
N SER A 148 -17.67 -5.11 3.26
CA SER A 148 -17.39 -4.09 2.24
C SER A 148 -17.99 -4.41 0.88
N THR A 149 -18.26 -5.68 0.56
CA THR A 149 -18.85 -6.09 -0.72
C THR A 149 -20.36 -6.30 -0.63
N LEU A 150 -20.83 -7.10 0.33
CA LEU A 150 -22.23 -7.50 0.43
C LEU A 150 -23.15 -6.35 0.84
N ILE A 151 -22.71 -5.44 1.72
CA ILE A 151 -23.55 -4.31 2.14
C ILE A 151 -23.84 -3.37 0.97
N PRO A 152 -22.83 -2.84 0.23
CA PRO A 152 -23.11 -1.97 -0.91
C PRO A 152 -23.92 -2.65 -2.01
N ILE A 153 -23.64 -3.93 -2.32
CA ILE A 153 -24.42 -4.69 -3.30
C ILE A 153 -25.87 -4.86 -2.82
N GLY A 154 -26.07 -5.21 -1.56
CA GLY A 154 -27.41 -5.33 -0.97
C GLY A 154 -28.19 -4.02 -1.06
N LEU A 155 -27.58 -2.89 -0.69
CA LEU A 155 -28.20 -1.57 -0.80
C LEU A 155 -28.53 -1.21 -2.26
N PHE A 156 -27.62 -1.50 -3.20
CA PHE A 156 -27.87 -1.30 -4.63
C PHE A 156 -29.04 -2.14 -5.13
N LEU A 157 -29.09 -3.43 -4.78
CA LEU A 157 -30.19 -4.31 -5.19
C LEU A 157 -31.53 -3.88 -4.59
N ILE A 158 -31.57 -3.48 -3.31
CA ILE A 158 -32.77 -2.95 -2.64
C ILE A 158 -33.25 -1.66 -3.34
N TYR A 159 -32.31 -0.77 -3.71
CA TYR A 159 -32.62 0.45 -4.43
C TYR A 159 -33.22 0.16 -5.81
N ILE A 160 -32.58 -0.69 -6.61
CA ILE A 160 -33.10 -1.10 -7.94
C ILE A 160 -34.45 -1.80 -7.80
N PHE A 161 -34.61 -2.71 -6.85
CA PHE A 161 -35.87 -3.41 -6.59
C PHE A 161 -37.00 -2.41 -6.24
N SER A 162 -36.72 -1.42 -5.40
CA SER A 162 -37.68 -0.38 -5.05
C SER A 162 -38.09 0.43 -6.29
N MET A 163 -37.14 0.77 -7.17
CA MET A 163 -37.42 1.46 -8.44
C MET A 163 -38.23 0.61 -9.42
N THR A 164 -38.02 -0.72 -9.45
CA THR A 164 -38.84 -1.62 -10.29
C THR A 164 -40.31 -1.62 -9.86
N HIS A 165 -40.57 -1.62 -8.54
CA HIS A 165 -41.93 -1.56 -8.02
C HIS A 165 -42.59 -0.20 -8.29
N MET A 166 -41.86 0.91 -8.14
CA MET A 166 -42.37 2.24 -8.47
C MET A 166 -42.70 2.40 -9.97
N LYS A 167 -41.90 1.80 -10.86
CA LYS A 167 -42.18 1.77 -12.31
C LYS A 167 -43.49 1.06 -12.64
N SER A 168 -43.80 -0.05 -11.94
CA SER A 168 -45.04 -0.81 -12.19
C SER A 168 -46.33 -0.03 -11.92
N SER A 169 -46.21 1.12 -11.26
CA SER A 169 -47.32 2.03 -10.94
C SER A 169 -47.38 3.31 -11.80
N SER A 170 -46.51 3.49 -12.81
CA SER A 170 -46.43 4.72 -13.61
C SER A 170 -46.65 4.50 -15.12
N ASP A 171 -47.60 5.21 -15.73
CA ASP A 171 -47.86 5.23 -17.19
C ASP A 171 -47.02 6.28 -17.95
N SER A 172 -45.86 6.66 -17.41
CA SER A 172 -45.00 7.70 -17.97
C SER A 172 -44.26 7.27 -19.23
N PHE A 173 -44.10 8.20 -20.19
CA PHE A 173 -43.29 8.01 -21.41
C PHE A 173 -41.83 7.64 -21.10
N LEU A 174 -41.32 8.05 -19.94
CA LEU A 174 -39.95 7.78 -19.50
C LEU A 174 -39.81 6.46 -18.68
N ALA A 175 -40.90 5.74 -18.45
CA ALA A 175 -40.91 4.47 -17.71
C ALA A 175 -39.90 3.40 -18.20
N PRO A 176 -39.58 3.27 -19.51
CA PRO A 176 -38.53 2.36 -19.96
C PRO A 176 -37.13 2.70 -19.42
N TYR A 177 -36.86 3.98 -19.17
CA TYR A 177 -35.54 4.51 -18.81
C TYR A 177 -35.28 4.61 -17.30
N VAL A 178 -36.30 4.40 -16.46
CA VAL A 178 -36.19 4.42 -14.97
C VAL A 178 -35.06 3.52 -14.47
N LEU A 179 -35.02 2.25 -14.91
CA LEU A 179 -34.03 1.29 -14.42
C LEU A 179 -32.61 1.59 -14.93
N PRO A 180 -32.40 1.89 -16.23
CA PRO A 180 -31.11 2.37 -16.71
C PRO A 180 -30.59 3.61 -15.96
N ILE A 181 -31.45 4.61 -15.72
CA ILE A 181 -31.06 5.85 -15.02
C ILE A 181 -30.70 5.54 -13.55
N ALA A 182 -31.52 4.75 -12.86
CA ALA A 182 -31.27 4.32 -11.49
C ALA A 182 -29.96 3.53 -11.37
N ALA A 183 -29.70 2.59 -12.29
CA ALA A 183 -28.47 1.81 -12.30
C ALA A 183 -27.24 2.69 -12.58
N ALA A 184 -27.30 3.55 -13.60
CA ALA A 184 -26.18 4.42 -13.97
C ALA A 184 -25.82 5.43 -12.88
N SER A 185 -26.81 5.96 -12.15
CA SER A 185 -26.57 6.92 -11.06
C SER A 185 -26.07 6.27 -9.77
N SER A 186 -26.49 5.04 -9.47
CA SER A 186 -26.17 4.36 -8.21
C SER A 186 -24.95 3.43 -8.27
N MET A 187 -24.56 2.92 -9.45
CA MET A 187 -23.37 2.07 -9.60
C MET A 187 -22.08 2.77 -9.13
N PRO A 188 -21.77 4.02 -9.53
CA PRO A 188 -20.58 4.72 -9.04
C PRO A 188 -20.56 4.86 -7.52
N LEU A 189 -21.73 5.15 -6.92
CA LEU A 189 -21.88 5.25 -5.47
C LEU A 189 -21.65 3.89 -4.78
N MET A 190 -22.14 2.80 -5.36
CA MET A 190 -21.88 1.45 -4.85
C MET A 190 -20.38 1.15 -4.81
N PHE A 191 -19.66 1.35 -5.92
CA PHE A 191 -18.21 1.12 -5.97
C PHE A 191 -17.43 2.03 -5.01
N PHE A 192 -17.87 3.28 -4.86
CA PHE A 192 -17.32 4.19 -3.87
C PHE A 192 -17.52 3.66 -2.44
N LEU A 193 -18.74 3.25 -2.09
CA LEU A 193 -19.05 2.69 -0.76
C LEU A 193 -18.25 1.42 -0.48
N MET A 194 -18.08 0.53 -1.47
CA MET A 194 -17.23 -0.66 -1.33
C MET A 194 -15.79 -0.27 -0.98
N SER A 195 -15.23 0.67 -1.75
CA SER A 195 -13.86 1.15 -1.55
C SER A 195 -13.69 1.86 -0.20
N PHE A 196 -14.67 2.66 0.20
CA PHE A 196 -14.68 3.38 1.46
C PHE A 196 -14.75 2.44 2.66
N LEU A 197 -15.69 1.47 2.64
CA LEU A 197 -15.83 0.47 3.70
C LEU A 197 -14.60 -0.41 3.82
N TYR A 198 -13.98 -0.80 2.70
CA TYR A 198 -12.72 -1.53 2.71
C TYR A 198 -11.62 -0.72 3.42
N ARG A 199 -11.46 0.56 3.07
CA ARG A 199 -10.45 1.43 3.71
C ARG A 199 -10.72 1.64 5.20
N LEU A 200 -11.98 1.79 5.59
CA LEU A 200 -12.37 1.88 6.99
C LEU A 200 -12.03 0.58 7.74
N GLY A 201 -12.29 -0.57 7.13
CA GLY A 201 -11.89 -1.88 7.65
C GLY A 201 -10.38 -1.99 7.86
N GLU A 202 -9.58 -1.57 6.88
CA GLU A 202 -8.12 -1.53 7.01
C GLU A 202 -7.64 -0.61 8.14
N ALA A 203 -8.30 0.53 8.34
CA ALA A 203 -8.00 1.44 9.45
C ALA A 203 -8.33 0.81 10.81
N LEU A 204 -9.46 0.11 10.92
CA LEU A 204 -9.83 -0.63 12.13
C LEU A 204 -8.82 -1.76 12.44
N LEU A 205 -8.34 -2.47 11.43
CA LEU A 205 -7.31 -3.51 11.60
C LEU A 205 -5.96 -2.98 12.08
N LEU A 206 -5.61 -1.72 11.76
CA LEU A 206 -4.41 -1.10 12.33
C LEU A 206 -4.54 -0.79 13.82
N ASN A 207 -5.76 -0.55 14.29
CA ASN A 207 -6.04 -0.29 15.71
C ASN A 207 -6.12 -1.59 16.52
N ALA A 208 -6.30 -2.74 15.88
CA ALA A 208 -6.26 -4.04 16.53
C ALA A 208 -4.79 -4.46 16.81
N PRO A 209 -4.38 -4.66 18.08
CA PRO A 209 -2.97 -4.92 18.43
C PRO A 209 -2.35 -6.12 17.71
N THR A 210 -3.12 -7.19 17.53
CA THR A 210 -2.68 -8.44 16.89
C THR A 210 -2.57 -8.34 15.36
N ALA A 211 -3.41 -7.51 14.72
CA ALA A 211 -3.40 -7.35 13.26
C ALA A 211 -2.51 -6.19 12.79
N LYS A 212 -2.18 -5.25 13.69
CA LYS A 212 -1.36 -4.07 13.43
C LYS A 212 -0.02 -4.44 12.80
N TYR A 213 0.80 -5.26 13.46
CA TYR A 213 2.16 -5.56 12.98
C TYR A 213 2.19 -6.35 11.68
N ILE A 214 1.24 -7.28 11.46
CA ILE A 214 1.13 -8.00 10.17
C ILE A 214 0.81 -7.01 9.05
N THR A 215 -0.11 -6.10 9.32
CA THR A 215 -0.53 -5.08 8.36
C THR A 215 0.64 -4.13 8.08
N LEU A 216 1.29 -3.60 9.11
CA LEU A 216 2.46 -2.73 9.00
C LEU A 216 3.60 -3.40 8.23
N LYS A 217 3.92 -4.67 8.50
CA LYS A 217 4.97 -5.41 7.78
C LYS A 217 4.67 -5.52 6.29
N LYS A 218 3.40 -5.72 5.90
CA LYS A 218 3.00 -5.71 4.48
C LYS A 218 3.28 -4.35 3.85
N TYR A 219 2.86 -3.24 4.48
CA TYR A 219 3.09 -1.89 3.92
C TYR A 219 4.56 -1.50 3.92
N PHE A 220 5.28 -1.78 5.01
CA PHE A 220 6.71 -1.55 5.15
C PHE A 220 7.46 -2.19 3.98
N LEU A 221 7.14 -3.43 3.64
CA LEU A 221 7.77 -4.12 2.52
C LEU A 221 7.30 -3.60 1.16
N LEU A 222 6.05 -3.20 0.98
CA LEU A 222 5.60 -2.65 -0.31
C LEU A 222 6.23 -1.28 -0.60
N TRP A 223 6.39 -0.45 0.43
CA TRP A 223 6.90 0.91 0.35
C TRP A 223 8.33 1.06 0.90
N ALA A 224 9.10 -0.02 0.88
CA ALA A 224 10.53 -0.04 1.19
C ALA A 224 10.94 0.68 2.50
N GLY A 225 10.09 0.70 3.52
CA GLY A 225 10.35 1.34 4.81
C GLY A 225 9.60 2.65 5.10
N MET A 226 8.83 3.19 4.15
CA MET A 226 8.00 4.37 4.42
C MET A 226 6.84 4.06 5.38
N LYS A 227 6.45 5.07 6.16
CA LYS A 227 5.33 4.99 7.07
C LYS A 227 4.02 4.87 6.30
N LYS A 228 3.15 3.99 6.82
CA LYS A 228 1.80 3.80 6.26
C LYS A 228 1.00 5.10 6.20
N ALA A 229 1.11 5.97 7.22
CA ALA A 229 0.40 7.24 7.28
C ALA A 229 0.74 8.11 6.06
N VAL A 230 2.03 8.33 5.77
CA VAL A 230 2.46 9.16 4.64
C VAL A 230 2.16 8.51 3.30
N ALA A 231 2.45 7.21 3.14
CA ALA A 231 2.19 6.48 1.90
C ALA A 231 0.68 6.40 1.53
N ILE A 232 -0.23 6.48 2.52
CA ILE A 232 -1.68 6.38 2.30
C ILE A 232 -2.38 7.74 2.35
N GLU A 233 -2.01 8.63 3.27
CA GLU A 233 -2.69 9.92 3.46
C GLU A 233 -2.45 10.87 2.28
N ALA A 234 -1.25 10.86 1.71
CA ALA A 234 -0.93 11.67 0.54
C ALA A 234 -1.77 11.23 -0.68
N LEU A 235 -1.92 9.91 -0.91
CA LEU A 235 -2.58 9.38 -2.11
C LEU A 235 -4.10 9.46 -2.05
N ASN A 236 -4.69 9.41 -0.86
CA ASN A 236 -6.09 8.99 -0.80
C ASN A 236 -7.06 9.98 -0.19
N THR A 237 -6.68 10.89 0.70
CA THR A 237 -7.70 11.64 1.44
C THR A 237 -8.47 12.63 0.56
N GLU A 238 -7.78 13.42 -0.27
CA GLU A 238 -8.45 14.32 -1.22
C GLU A 238 -9.17 13.56 -2.34
N LEU A 239 -8.58 12.50 -2.88
CA LEU A 239 -9.20 11.70 -3.93
C LEU A 239 -10.47 11.00 -3.44
N ILE A 240 -10.47 10.45 -2.22
CA ILE A 240 -11.70 9.90 -1.59
C ILE A 240 -12.75 11.00 -1.45
N LYS A 241 -12.38 12.18 -0.94
CA LYS A 241 -13.32 13.29 -0.75
C LYS A 241 -13.94 13.72 -2.08
N LYS A 242 -13.11 13.96 -3.11
CA LYS A 242 -13.56 14.35 -4.46
C LYS A 242 -14.44 13.25 -5.07
N ALA A 243 -13.99 11.99 -5.05
CA ALA A 243 -14.77 10.86 -5.56
C ALA A 243 -16.11 10.69 -4.81
N GLY A 244 -16.11 10.86 -3.50
CA GLY A 244 -17.32 10.80 -2.67
C GLY A 244 -18.32 11.89 -3.03
N ILE A 245 -17.85 13.13 -3.19
CA ILE A 245 -18.68 14.26 -3.62
C ILE A 245 -19.24 14.00 -5.03
N THR A 246 -18.38 13.61 -5.99
CA THR A 246 -18.81 13.38 -7.38
C THR A 246 -19.84 12.25 -7.48
N THR A 247 -19.62 11.12 -6.80
CA THR A 247 -20.56 9.99 -6.82
C THR A 247 -21.87 10.32 -6.10
N ALA A 248 -21.83 11.09 -5.01
CA ALA A 248 -23.03 11.58 -4.35
C ALA A 248 -23.85 12.54 -5.24
N ILE A 249 -23.19 13.46 -5.95
CA ILE A 249 -23.86 14.36 -6.90
C ILE A 249 -24.53 13.56 -8.03
N LEU A 250 -23.81 12.60 -8.64
CA LEU A 250 -24.36 11.75 -9.70
C LEU A 250 -25.59 10.97 -9.24
N PHE A 251 -25.52 10.40 -8.04
CA PHE A 251 -26.66 9.70 -7.44
C PHE A 251 -27.84 10.64 -7.18
N PHE A 252 -27.60 11.83 -6.62
CA PHE A 252 -28.64 12.81 -6.34
C PHE A 252 -29.31 13.34 -7.61
N VAL A 253 -28.54 13.67 -8.64
CA VAL A 253 -29.07 14.09 -9.95
C VAL A 253 -29.92 12.97 -10.55
N GLY A 254 -29.45 11.72 -10.49
CA GLY A 254 -30.24 10.57 -10.91
C GLY A 254 -31.56 10.44 -10.14
N LEU A 255 -31.54 10.62 -8.82
CA LEU A 255 -32.74 10.59 -7.99
C LEU A 255 -33.72 11.70 -8.37
N VAL A 256 -33.23 12.92 -8.57
CA VAL A 256 -34.06 14.05 -9.01
C VAL A 256 -34.69 13.79 -10.37
N ILE A 257 -33.93 13.28 -11.35
CA ILE A 257 -34.47 12.91 -12.66
C ILE A 257 -35.58 11.87 -12.50
N LEU A 258 -35.37 10.85 -11.66
CA LEU A 258 -36.35 9.80 -11.40
C LEU A 258 -37.62 10.29 -10.68
N LEU A 259 -37.59 11.43 -9.98
CA LEU A 259 -38.80 12.04 -9.41
C LEU A 259 -39.69 12.72 -10.45
N PHE A 260 -39.12 13.11 -11.59
CA PHE A 260 -39.84 13.75 -12.70
C PHE A 260 -40.21 12.78 -13.83
N VAL A 261 -39.83 11.51 -13.70
CA VAL A 261 -40.14 10.41 -14.62
C VAL A 261 -41.37 9.67 -14.14
#